data_AF-A0A9W7A958-F1
#
_entry.id   AF-A0A9W7A958-F1
#
_cell.length_a   1.000
_cell.length_b   1.000
_cell.length_c   1.000
_cell.angle_alpha   90.00
_cell.angle_beta   90.00
_cell.angle_gamma   90.00
#
_symmetry.space_group_name_H-M   'P 1'
#
loop_
_entity.id
_entity.type
_entity.pdbx_description
1 polymer ?
#
loop_
_entity_poly.entity_id
_entity_poly.type
_entity_poly.pdbx_seq_one_letter_code
_entity_poly.pdbx_strand_id
1 'polypeptide(L)'
;MVVISRSELQRMQASVAEGVVTKAENKRKILKKVSDTRVANWPNTLAAQRKAKLDWKKERADKEEAERRKTDQIEAELQRKTRVDAIKRANQLMYEQTDKMKFLRGQQLYTDVIADREDQVQFLKNKNQAEKEMEKHWHEDMMVRLKESDRREKVETDRRKSKSLAICEIQKRQLQDTKDQLIMKLNKDYVEGQLMKQMVTADIVEEQRIHAEKQAAQKQQNAAMLAANMNLKDLRKELLKVEEVEAAKRKLQVDDMQRIVKARAALEQKHFDERQAIREKLIADATRDLEARHTKEENILEKHREETEQKYQDEMARRRMQKAKGDHAIDMSRKMQIHLRKERAETEKIQAAMLAEHWKTRNAEIEQESQKEAQDSWDKNWEIRRSQEAQVQENRYKKAEARANDLLRDEQTKAVMMEDDERFKNFAQIEIERFALKGKRTFLLERARDAKDIQLLAGKNK
;
A
#
# COMPACT_ATOMS: atom_id res chain seq x y z
N MET A 1 44.11 -70.84 -75.86
CA MET A 1 44.94 -69.66 -75.54
C MET A 1 44.98 -68.79 -76.78
N VAL A 2 44.56 -67.53 -76.69
CA VAL A 2 44.51 -66.62 -77.85
C VAL A 2 45.94 -66.21 -78.20
N VAL A 3 46.41 -66.62 -79.39
CA VAL A 3 47.72 -66.30 -79.94
C VAL A 3 47.54 -65.13 -80.91
N ILE A 4 48.01 -63.93 -80.54
CA ILE A 4 48.00 -62.75 -81.42
C ILE A 4 49.12 -62.91 -82.45
N SER A 5 48.80 -62.73 -83.73
CA SER A 5 49.79 -62.84 -84.80
C SER A 5 50.69 -61.60 -84.87
N ARG A 6 51.94 -61.77 -85.30
CA ARG A 6 52.95 -60.69 -85.37
C ARG A 6 52.50 -59.50 -86.24
N SER A 7 51.63 -59.73 -87.22
CA SER A 7 51.05 -58.69 -88.09
C SER A 7 50.01 -57.84 -87.37
N GLU A 8 49.20 -58.42 -86.49
CA GLU A 8 48.24 -57.65 -85.67
C GLU A 8 48.96 -56.75 -84.66
N LEU A 9 50.07 -57.21 -84.09
CA LEU A 9 50.88 -56.43 -83.16
C LEU A 9 51.55 -55.21 -83.85
N GLN A 10 52.03 -55.36 -85.09
CA GLN A 10 52.55 -54.24 -85.88
C GLN A 10 51.46 -53.23 -86.28
N ARG A 11 50.24 -53.68 -86.59
CA ARG A 11 49.12 -52.77 -86.89
C ARG A 11 48.72 -51.94 -85.67
N MET A 12 48.70 -52.54 -84.48
CA MET A 12 48.42 -51.82 -83.23
C MET A 12 49.51 -50.78 -82.94
N GLN A 13 50.79 -51.12 -83.17
CA GLN A 13 51.91 -50.17 -83.03
C GLN A 13 51.82 -48.99 -84.02
N ALA A 14 51.43 -49.24 -85.27
CA ALA A 14 51.27 -48.18 -86.27
C ALA A 14 50.08 -47.23 -85.96
N SER A 15 49.02 -47.70 -85.30
CA SER A 15 47.86 -46.87 -84.92
C SER A 15 48.10 -45.95 -83.70
N VAL A 16 49.19 -46.17 -82.95
CA VAL A 16 49.56 -45.37 -81.76
C VAL A 16 50.73 -44.42 -82.06
N ALA A 17 51.36 -44.53 -83.24
CA ALA A 17 52.37 -43.58 -83.67
C ALA A 17 51.75 -42.22 -84.01
N GLU A 18 52.15 -41.18 -83.29
CA GLU A 18 51.73 -39.80 -83.55
C GLU A 18 52.10 -39.39 -84.99
N GLY A 19 51.10 -39.02 -85.79
CA GLY A 19 51.32 -38.52 -87.14
C GLY A 19 52.17 -37.24 -87.12
N VAL A 20 53.21 -37.20 -87.96
CA VAL A 20 54.13 -36.05 -88.07
C VAL A 20 53.34 -34.80 -88.47
N VAL A 21 53.17 -33.88 -87.52
CA VAL A 21 52.43 -32.61 -87.70
C VAL A 21 53.12 -31.77 -88.78
N THR A 22 52.40 -31.43 -89.84
CA THR A 22 52.97 -30.71 -90.99
C THR A 22 53.18 -29.22 -90.65
N LYS A 23 54.18 -28.55 -91.24
CA LYS A 23 54.45 -27.11 -91.03
C LYS A 23 53.21 -26.22 -91.19
N ALA A 24 52.30 -26.58 -92.11
CA ALA A 24 51.02 -25.90 -92.31
C ALA A 24 50.08 -25.97 -91.09
N GLU A 25 50.05 -27.11 -90.40
CA GLU A 25 49.24 -27.30 -89.20
C GLU A 25 49.77 -26.49 -88.02
N ASN A 26 51.09 -26.35 -87.90
CA ASN A 26 51.71 -25.48 -86.89
C ASN A 26 51.38 -24.00 -87.14
N LYS A 27 51.45 -23.52 -88.39
CA LYS A 27 51.03 -22.15 -88.73
C LYS A 27 49.54 -21.92 -88.43
N ARG A 28 48.68 -22.90 -88.74
CA ARG A 28 47.25 -22.86 -88.40
C ARG A 28 47.01 -22.82 -86.89
N LYS A 29 47.74 -23.62 -86.10
CA LYS A 29 47.67 -23.61 -84.63
C LYS A 29 48.09 -22.25 -84.06
N ILE A 30 49.15 -21.64 -84.59
CA ILE A 30 49.62 -20.31 -84.14
C ILE A 30 48.58 -19.23 -84.46
N LEU A 31 48.09 -19.17 -85.71
CA LEU A 31 47.07 -18.18 -86.10
C LEU A 31 45.76 -18.38 -85.33
N LYS A 32 45.37 -19.64 -85.05
CA LYS A 32 44.23 -19.95 -84.19
C LYS A 32 44.42 -19.40 -82.78
N LYS A 33 45.60 -19.59 -82.16
CA LYS A 33 45.91 -19.01 -80.84
C LYS A 33 45.80 -17.48 -80.84
N VAL A 34 46.34 -16.80 -81.86
CA VAL A 34 46.24 -15.33 -81.97
C VAL A 34 44.77 -14.90 -82.10
N SER A 35 43.99 -15.61 -82.93
CA SER A 35 42.55 -15.39 -83.06
C SER A 35 41.81 -15.59 -81.73
N ASP A 36 42.06 -16.70 -81.03
CA ASP A 36 41.43 -17.01 -79.74
C ASP A 36 41.76 -15.96 -78.68
N THR A 37 43.01 -15.46 -78.64
CA THR A 37 43.39 -14.35 -77.73
C THR A 37 42.68 -13.04 -78.05
N ARG A 38 42.44 -12.74 -79.33
CA ARG A 38 41.70 -11.55 -79.73
C ARG A 38 40.22 -11.67 -79.40
N VAL A 39 39.62 -12.85 -79.65
CA VAL A 39 38.22 -13.16 -79.34
C VAL A 39 37.95 -13.16 -77.84
N ALA A 40 38.92 -13.58 -77.01
CA ALA A 40 38.80 -13.53 -75.55
C ALA A 40 38.58 -12.11 -75.00
N ASN A 41 39.13 -11.09 -75.69
CA ASN A 41 39.01 -9.69 -75.30
C ASN A 41 37.77 -8.99 -75.89
N TRP A 42 36.95 -9.69 -76.68
CA TRP A 42 35.76 -9.11 -77.29
C TRP A 42 34.57 -9.13 -76.30
N PRO A 43 34.04 -7.96 -75.91
CA PRO A 43 32.96 -7.87 -74.92
C PRO A 43 31.60 -8.33 -75.45
N ASN A 44 31.46 -8.46 -76.78
CA ASN A 44 30.22 -8.81 -77.47
C ASN A 44 30.12 -10.29 -77.87
N THR A 45 31.05 -11.14 -77.43
CA THR A 45 30.90 -12.60 -77.64
C THR A 45 29.81 -13.15 -76.72
N LEU A 46 29.12 -14.22 -77.14
CA LEU A 46 28.10 -14.87 -76.32
C LEU A 46 28.66 -15.36 -74.96
N ALA A 47 29.92 -15.80 -74.95
CA ALA A 47 30.63 -16.19 -73.74
C ALA A 47 30.87 -14.99 -72.81
N ALA A 48 31.33 -13.85 -73.34
CA ALA A 48 31.52 -12.62 -72.55
C ALA A 48 30.19 -12.08 -72.01
N GLN A 49 29.11 -12.09 -72.81
CA GLN A 49 27.78 -11.67 -72.37
C GLN A 49 27.19 -12.59 -71.28
N ARG A 50 27.39 -13.91 -71.40
CA ARG A 50 27.01 -14.88 -70.35
C ARG A 50 27.81 -14.62 -69.07
N LYS A 51 29.12 -14.39 -69.18
CA LYS A 51 29.98 -14.05 -68.04
C LYS A 51 29.53 -12.75 -67.38
N ALA A 52 29.31 -11.67 -68.14
CA ALA A 52 28.81 -10.41 -67.64
C ALA A 52 27.44 -10.54 -66.94
N LYS A 53 26.51 -11.37 -67.47
CA LYS A 53 25.22 -11.66 -66.82
C LYS A 53 25.40 -12.41 -65.50
N LEU A 54 26.34 -13.35 -65.43
CA LEU A 54 26.65 -14.08 -64.19
C LEU A 54 27.31 -13.16 -63.17
N ASP A 55 28.28 -12.35 -63.60
CA ASP A 55 28.96 -11.36 -62.76
C ASP A 55 27.96 -10.31 -62.24
N TRP A 56 27.02 -9.83 -63.07
CA TRP A 56 25.96 -8.92 -62.64
C TRP A 56 25.01 -9.56 -61.62
N LYS A 57 24.63 -10.84 -61.82
CA LYS A 57 23.82 -11.57 -60.83
C LYS A 57 24.56 -11.74 -59.52
N LYS A 58 25.86 -12.04 -59.58
CA LYS A 58 26.73 -12.17 -58.42
C LYS A 58 26.86 -10.83 -57.69
N GLU A 59 27.14 -9.75 -58.41
CA GLU A 59 27.24 -8.40 -57.84
C GLU A 59 25.92 -7.96 -57.20
N ARG A 60 24.78 -8.28 -57.82
CA ARG A 60 23.46 -8.01 -57.24
C ARG A 60 23.24 -8.81 -55.96
N ALA A 61 23.58 -10.10 -55.95
CA ALA A 61 23.47 -10.94 -54.76
C ALA A 61 24.41 -10.46 -53.63
N ASP A 62 25.64 -10.10 -53.97
CA ASP A 62 26.63 -9.57 -53.02
C ASP A 62 26.17 -8.24 -52.42
N LYS A 63 25.54 -7.36 -53.22
CA LYS A 63 24.92 -6.11 -52.75
C LYS A 63 23.75 -6.36 -51.81
N GLU A 64 22.83 -7.26 -52.17
CA GLU A 64 21.67 -7.60 -51.34
C GLU A 64 22.11 -8.23 -50.01
N GLU A 65 23.09 -9.13 -50.04
CA GLU A 65 23.67 -9.75 -48.84
C GLU A 65 24.39 -8.71 -47.96
N ALA A 66 25.08 -7.73 -48.55
CA ALA A 66 25.68 -6.63 -47.81
C ALA A 66 24.64 -5.73 -47.13
N GLU A 67 23.49 -5.48 -47.77
CA GLU A 67 22.37 -4.73 -47.18
C GLU A 67 21.70 -5.51 -46.04
N ARG A 68 21.52 -6.83 -46.18
CA ARG A 68 21.05 -7.69 -45.09
C ARG A 68 21.98 -7.64 -43.88
N ARG A 69 23.29 -7.81 -44.10
CA ARG A 69 24.28 -7.72 -43.01
C ARG A 69 24.28 -6.36 -42.31
N LYS A 70 24.09 -5.26 -43.03
CA LYS A 70 23.94 -3.94 -42.42
C LYS A 70 22.67 -3.85 -41.57
N THR A 71 21.58 -4.43 -42.04
CA THR A 71 20.30 -4.46 -41.32
C THR A 71 20.43 -5.28 -40.04
N ASP A 72 21.04 -6.46 -40.12
CA ASP A 72 21.32 -7.32 -38.96
C ASP A 72 22.22 -6.63 -37.93
N GLN A 73 23.22 -5.86 -38.38
CA GLN A 73 24.07 -5.05 -37.49
C GLN A 73 23.27 -3.97 -36.78
N ILE A 74 22.43 -3.22 -37.49
CA ILE A 74 21.58 -2.16 -36.91
C ILE A 74 20.58 -2.77 -35.92
N GLU A 75 19.95 -3.88 -36.27
CA GLU A 75 19.00 -4.57 -35.40
C GLU A 75 19.69 -5.11 -34.14
N ALA A 76 20.86 -5.73 -34.28
CA ALA A 76 21.66 -6.19 -33.15
C ALA A 76 22.08 -5.03 -32.23
N GLU A 77 22.46 -3.87 -32.78
CA GLU A 77 22.75 -2.68 -32.00
C GLU A 77 21.51 -2.15 -31.27
N LEU A 78 20.35 -2.12 -31.94
CA LEU A 78 19.10 -1.68 -31.33
C LEU A 78 18.69 -2.62 -30.20
N GLN A 79 18.72 -3.93 -30.41
CA GLN A 79 18.44 -4.94 -29.40
C GLN A 79 19.43 -4.85 -28.22
N ARG A 80 20.70 -4.58 -28.49
CA ARG A 80 21.69 -4.33 -27.45
C ARG A 80 21.34 -3.08 -26.64
N LYS A 81 20.97 -1.98 -27.29
CA LYS A 81 20.56 -0.73 -26.62
C LYS A 81 19.31 -0.94 -25.78
N THR A 82 18.26 -1.55 -26.33
CA THR A 82 17.01 -1.82 -25.59
C THR A 82 17.26 -2.73 -24.40
N ARG A 83 18.10 -3.76 -24.54
CA ARG A 83 18.52 -4.61 -23.42
C ARG A 83 19.25 -3.82 -22.36
N VAL A 84 20.22 -2.97 -22.74
CA VAL A 84 20.97 -2.13 -21.80
C VAL A 84 20.03 -1.16 -21.07
N ASP A 85 19.08 -0.55 -21.77
CA ASP A 85 18.13 0.39 -21.18
C ASP A 85 17.13 -0.32 -20.25
N ALA A 86 16.69 -1.53 -20.61
CA ALA A 86 15.86 -2.36 -19.74
C ALA A 86 16.61 -2.73 -18.45
N ILE A 87 17.90 -3.12 -18.55
CA ILE A 87 18.74 -3.40 -17.38
C ILE A 87 18.94 -2.14 -16.53
N LYS A 88 19.23 -0.98 -17.15
CA LYS A 88 19.36 0.29 -16.42
C LYS A 88 18.08 0.65 -15.67
N ARG A 89 16.92 0.51 -16.32
CA ARG A 89 15.62 0.77 -15.70
C ARG A 89 15.35 -0.19 -14.54
N ALA A 90 15.65 -1.48 -14.70
CA ALA A 90 15.52 -2.47 -13.64
C ALA A 90 16.43 -2.15 -12.45
N ASN A 91 17.70 -1.82 -12.69
CA ASN A 91 18.64 -1.41 -11.65
C ASN A 91 18.17 -0.15 -10.92
N GLN A 92 17.65 0.83 -11.66
CA GLN A 92 17.08 2.04 -11.05
C GLN A 92 15.87 1.72 -10.17
N LEU A 93 14.95 0.87 -10.64
CA LEU A 93 13.79 0.46 -9.84
C LEU A 93 14.20 -0.31 -8.58
N MET A 94 15.18 -1.21 -8.67
CA MET A 94 15.71 -1.91 -7.51
C MET A 94 16.33 -0.95 -6.50
N TYR A 95 17.08 0.04 -6.99
CA TYR A 95 17.66 1.07 -6.14
C TYR A 95 16.61 1.99 -5.49
N GLU A 96 15.56 2.36 -6.24
CA GLU A 96 14.40 3.10 -5.73
C GLU A 96 13.59 2.32 -4.68
N GLN A 97 13.59 0.99 -4.78
CA GLN A 97 12.94 0.10 -3.82
C GLN A 97 13.73 -0.12 -2.52
N THR A 98 14.99 0.33 -2.45
CA THR A 98 15.77 0.27 -1.20
C THR A 98 15.11 1.13 -0.11
N ASP A 99 15.22 0.68 1.15
CA ASP A 99 14.57 1.38 2.26
C ASP A 99 15.14 2.78 2.49
N LYS A 100 16.46 2.97 2.28
CA LYS A 100 17.09 4.30 2.31
C LYS A 100 16.49 5.24 1.27
N MET A 101 16.31 4.78 0.04
CA MET A 101 15.74 5.60 -1.02
C MET A 101 14.27 5.91 -0.76
N LYS A 102 13.47 4.92 -0.34
CA LYS A 102 12.07 5.14 0.07
C LYS A 102 11.95 6.16 1.18
N PHE A 103 12.82 6.08 2.18
CA PHE A 103 12.86 7.05 3.28
C PHE A 103 13.19 8.45 2.76
N LEU A 104 14.20 8.59 1.91
CA LEU A 104 14.54 9.86 1.26
C LEU A 104 13.37 10.42 0.43
N ARG A 105 12.70 9.60 -0.38
CA ARG A 105 11.52 10.00 -1.16
C ARG A 105 10.37 10.45 -0.25
N GLY A 106 10.16 9.78 0.88
CA GLY A 106 9.20 10.20 1.90
C GLY A 106 9.52 11.58 2.46
N GLN A 107 10.80 11.86 2.76
CA GLN A 107 11.21 13.19 3.23
C GLN A 107 11.14 14.27 2.14
N GLN A 108 11.36 13.92 0.87
CA GLN A 108 11.13 14.83 -0.27
C GLN A 108 9.68 15.25 -0.35
N LEU A 109 8.76 14.29 -0.31
CA LEU A 109 7.33 14.57 -0.31
C LEU A 109 6.94 15.44 0.90
N TYR A 110 7.47 15.13 2.09
CA TYR A 110 7.15 15.90 3.29
C TYR A 110 7.67 17.34 3.20
N THR A 111 8.84 17.54 2.61
CA THR A 111 9.39 18.86 2.33
C THR A 111 8.52 19.66 1.36
N ASP A 112 8.01 19.01 0.31
CA ASP A 112 7.09 19.63 -0.64
C ASP A 112 5.78 20.05 0.04
N VAL A 113 5.19 19.17 0.85
CA VAL A 113 3.95 19.46 1.60
C VAL A 113 4.14 20.63 2.57
N ILE A 114 5.30 20.75 3.22
CA ILE A 114 5.60 21.89 4.09
C ILE A 114 5.66 23.19 3.27
N ALA A 115 6.33 23.18 2.12
CA ALA A 115 6.40 24.36 1.24
C ALA A 115 5.00 24.77 0.76
N ASP A 116 4.20 23.82 0.27
CA ASP A 116 2.82 24.08 -0.16
C ASP A 116 1.96 24.63 1.00
N ARG A 117 2.20 24.16 2.23
CA ARG A 117 1.50 24.66 3.41
C ARG A 117 1.88 26.11 3.75
N GLU A 118 3.14 26.47 3.59
CA GLU A 118 3.61 27.85 3.76
C GLU A 118 2.96 28.78 2.73
N ASP A 119 2.90 28.35 1.47
CA ASP A 119 2.21 29.07 0.40
C ASP A 119 0.72 29.25 0.69
N GLN A 120 0.04 28.22 1.18
CA GLN A 120 -1.37 28.31 1.60
C GLN A 120 -1.56 29.31 2.74
N VAL A 121 -0.69 29.29 3.76
CA VAL A 121 -0.77 30.24 4.88
C VAL A 121 -0.55 31.66 4.38
N GLN A 122 0.41 31.88 3.49
CA GLN A 122 0.65 33.20 2.92
C GLN A 122 -0.51 33.67 2.05
N PHE A 123 -1.10 32.78 1.25
CA PHE A 123 -2.30 33.06 0.46
C PHE A 123 -3.47 33.48 1.36
N LEU A 124 -3.74 32.75 2.45
CA LEU A 124 -4.80 33.11 3.40
C LEU A 124 -4.56 34.46 4.07
N LYS A 125 -3.30 34.79 4.42
CA LYS A 125 -2.95 36.11 4.95
C LYS A 125 -3.25 37.22 3.94
N ASN A 126 -2.83 37.04 2.70
CA ASN A 126 -3.06 38.01 1.63
C ASN A 126 -4.58 38.18 1.36
N LYS A 127 -5.34 37.09 1.34
CA LYS A 127 -6.79 37.11 1.19
C LYS A 127 -7.47 37.88 2.33
N ASN A 128 -7.12 37.57 3.58
CA ASN A 128 -7.68 38.27 4.74
C ASN A 128 -7.34 39.77 4.73
N GLN A 129 -6.15 40.13 4.27
CA GLN A 129 -5.75 41.53 4.12
C GLN A 129 -6.59 42.24 3.06
N ALA A 130 -6.80 41.62 1.90
CA ALA A 130 -7.65 42.17 0.84
C ALA A 130 -9.12 42.29 1.29
N GLU A 131 -9.65 41.32 2.03
CA GLU A 131 -11.00 41.39 2.60
C GLU A 131 -11.14 42.55 3.59
N LYS A 132 -10.15 42.78 4.46
CA LYS A 132 -10.12 43.93 5.38
C LYS A 132 -10.08 45.26 4.63
N GLU A 133 -9.32 45.35 3.54
CA GLU A 133 -9.25 46.55 2.72
C GLU A 133 -10.59 46.83 2.02
N MET A 134 -11.25 45.79 1.51
CA MET A 134 -12.58 45.88 0.93
C MET A 134 -13.63 46.30 1.97
N GLU A 135 -13.59 45.73 3.18
CA GLU A 135 -14.49 46.09 4.27
C GLU A 135 -14.32 47.56 4.70
N LYS A 136 -13.07 48.04 4.78
CA LYS A 136 -12.77 49.46 5.04
C LYS A 136 -13.37 50.35 3.96
N HIS A 137 -13.15 50.02 2.69
CA HIS A 137 -13.71 50.82 1.59
C HIS A 137 -15.24 50.83 1.63
N TRP A 138 -15.88 49.68 1.88
CA TRP A 138 -17.33 49.60 2.02
C TRP A 138 -17.85 50.43 3.20
N HIS A 139 -17.14 50.41 4.33
CA HIS A 139 -17.48 51.23 5.49
C HIS A 139 -17.38 52.73 5.18
N GLU A 140 -16.30 53.15 4.50
CA GLU A 140 -16.12 54.53 4.07
C GLU A 140 -17.27 55.00 3.14
N ASP A 141 -17.62 54.18 2.15
CA ASP A 141 -18.75 54.42 1.25
C ASP A 141 -20.08 54.54 2.01
N MET A 142 -20.32 53.65 2.97
CA MET A 142 -21.51 53.69 3.82
C MET A 142 -21.57 54.99 4.64
N MET A 143 -20.45 55.40 5.23
CA MET A 143 -20.35 56.64 5.99
C MET A 143 -20.60 57.88 5.14
N VAL A 144 -20.15 57.89 3.88
CA VAL A 144 -20.46 58.97 2.93
C VAL A 144 -21.96 59.03 2.65
N ARG A 145 -22.60 57.88 2.40
CA ARG A 145 -24.06 57.80 2.15
C ARG A 145 -24.88 58.25 3.35
N LEU A 146 -24.48 57.85 4.57
CA LEU A 146 -25.14 58.30 5.80
C LEU A 146 -25.04 59.82 5.97
N LYS A 147 -23.83 60.40 5.80
CA LYS A 147 -23.64 61.86 5.83
C LYS A 147 -24.50 62.59 4.80
N GLU A 148 -24.64 62.04 3.60
CA GLU A 148 -25.49 62.63 2.57
C GLU A 148 -26.98 62.54 2.95
N SER A 149 -27.42 61.42 3.52
CA SER A 149 -28.78 61.23 4.04
C SER A 149 -29.09 62.21 5.16
N ASP A 150 -28.22 62.33 6.15
CA ASP A 150 -28.35 63.28 7.28
C ASP A 150 -28.45 64.73 6.77
N ARG A 151 -27.65 65.08 5.75
CA ARG A 151 -27.72 66.40 5.12
C ARG A 151 -29.08 66.63 4.45
N ARG A 152 -29.62 65.64 3.74
CA ARG A 152 -30.95 65.72 3.10
C ARG A 152 -32.06 65.86 4.15
N GLU A 153 -32.00 65.07 5.22
CA GLU A 153 -32.97 65.15 6.33
C GLU A 153 -32.91 66.50 7.04
N LYS A 154 -31.70 67.03 7.29
CA LYS A 154 -31.52 68.37 7.87
C LYS A 154 -32.15 69.46 7.01
N VAL A 155 -31.94 69.42 5.69
CA VAL A 155 -32.57 70.37 4.76
C VAL A 155 -34.09 70.26 4.78
N GLU A 156 -34.64 69.05 4.80
CA GLU A 156 -36.09 68.84 4.82
C GLU A 156 -36.72 69.25 6.16
N THR A 157 -36.06 68.96 7.28
CA THR A 157 -36.50 69.40 8.62
C THR A 157 -36.45 70.93 8.74
N ASP A 158 -35.40 71.58 8.25
CA ASP A 158 -35.30 73.05 8.22
C ASP A 158 -36.38 73.65 7.30
N ARG A 159 -36.67 73.02 6.16
CA ARG A 159 -37.78 73.43 5.28
C ARG A 159 -39.14 73.32 5.98
N ARG A 160 -39.38 72.23 6.72
CA ARG A 160 -40.61 72.05 7.51
C ARG A 160 -40.72 73.08 8.63
N LYS A 161 -39.62 73.37 9.33
CA LYS A 161 -39.56 74.44 10.35
C LYS A 161 -39.90 75.80 9.75
N SER A 162 -39.27 76.17 8.63
CA SER A 162 -39.54 77.44 7.95
C SER A 162 -41.00 77.56 7.49
N LYS A 163 -41.59 76.48 6.95
CA LYS A 163 -43.03 76.44 6.63
C LYS A 163 -43.90 76.60 7.87
N SER A 164 -43.57 75.91 8.96
CA SER A 164 -44.33 76.01 10.22
C SER A 164 -44.26 77.41 10.83
N LEU A 165 -43.09 78.05 10.79
CA LEU A 165 -42.92 79.45 11.22
C LEU A 165 -43.77 80.39 10.37
N ALA A 166 -43.75 80.25 9.04
CA ALA A 166 -44.57 81.05 8.14
C ALA A 166 -46.08 80.89 8.42
N ILE A 167 -46.54 79.66 8.68
CA ILE A 167 -47.95 79.41 9.06
C ILE A 167 -48.26 80.07 10.41
N CYS A 168 -47.36 79.99 11.39
CA CYS A 168 -47.54 80.64 12.69
C CYS A 168 -47.65 82.17 12.55
N GLU A 169 -46.84 82.79 11.68
CA GLU A 169 -46.95 84.23 11.40
C GLU A 169 -48.30 84.60 10.77
N ILE A 170 -48.78 83.81 9.80
CA ILE A 170 -50.10 84.01 9.18
C ILE A 170 -51.20 83.89 10.23
N GLN A 171 -51.15 82.86 11.09
CA GLN A 171 -52.13 82.65 12.16
C GLN A 171 -52.11 83.81 13.17
N LYS A 172 -50.93 84.32 13.52
CA LYS A 172 -50.80 85.51 14.39
C LYS A 172 -51.45 86.74 13.75
N ARG A 173 -51.25 86.96 12.45
CA ARG A 173 -51.91 88.05 11.71
C ARG A 173 -53.43 87.88 11.70
N GLN A 174 -53.94 86.68 11.40
CA GLN A 174 -55.38 86.39 11.45
C GLN A 174 -55.98 86.62 12.84
N LEU A 175 -55.27 86.24 13.91
CA LEU A 175 -55.69 86.52 15.29
C LEU A 175 -55.69 88.02 15.59
N GLN A 176 -54.76 88.79 15.02
CA GLN A 176 -54.76 90.24 15.17
C GLN A 176 -55.93 90.88 14.39
N ASP A 177 -56.14 90.47 13.13
CA ASP A 177 -57.25 90.96 12.31
C ASP A 177 -58.61 90.67 12.96
N THR A 178 -58.79 89.48 13.55
CA THR A 178 -60.03 89.12 14.26
C THR A 178 -60.21 89.94 15.55
N LYS A 179 -59.15 90.25 16.29
CA LYS A 179 -59.20 91.18 17.43
C LYS A 179 -59.60 92.57 16.98
N ASP A 180 -59.00 93.08 15.91
CA ASP A 180 -59.28 94.41 15.39
C ASP A 180 -60.74 94.49 14.89
N GLN A 181 -61.23 93.45 14.21
CA GLN A 181 -62.65 93.33 13.84
C GLN A 181 -63.57 93.29 15.07
N LEU A 182 -63.18 92.59 16.13
CA LEU A 182 -63.96 92.56 17.38
C LEU A 182 -63.99 93.93 18.05
N ILE A 183 -62.86 94.64 18.09
CA ILE A 183 -62.79 96.02 18.61
C ILE A 183 -63.69 96.94 17.78
N MET A 184 -63.65 96.81 16.45
CA MET A 184 -64.54 97.58 15.56
C MET A 184 -66.03 97.26 15.83
N LYS A 185 -66.38 95.98 16.05
CA LYS A 185 -67.75 95.59 16.44
C LYS A 185 -68.14 96.18 17.79
N LEU A 186 -67.31 96.02 18.82
CA LEU A 186 -67.57 96.61 20.14
C LEU A 186 -67.72 98.13 20.09
N ASN A 187 -66.93 98.82 19.26
CA ASN A 187 -67.07 100.25 19.05
C ASN A 187 -68.38 100.61 18.34
N LYS A 188 -68.81 99.82 17.34
CA LYS A 188 -70.13 99.99 16.71
C LYS A 188 -71.25 99.76 17.72
N ASP A 189 -71.21 98.64 18.46
CA ASP A 189 -72.18 98.32 19.50
C ASP A 189 -72.22 99.41 20.59
N TYR A 190 -71.07 100.00 20.94
CA TYR A 190 -70.99 101.13 21.86
C TYR A 190 -71.68 102.38 21.31
N VAL A 191 -71.43 102.73 20.05
CA VAL A 191 -72.08 103.87 19.38
C VAL A 191 -73.58 103.63 19.23
N GLU A 192 -74.00 102.42 18.81
CA GLU A 192 -75.39 102.01 18.75
C GLU A 192 -76.04 102.03 20.13
N GLY A 193 -75.34 101.59 21.17
CA GLY A 193 -75.81 101.67 22.56
C GLY A 193 -75.98 103.10 23.07
N GLN A 194 -75.10 104.03 22.66
CA GLN A 194 -75.28 105.46 22.94
C GLN A 194 -76.49 106.03 22.19
N LEU A 195 -76.68 105.65 20.93
CA LEU A 195 -77.86 106.05 20.14
C LEU A 195 -79.15 105.47 20.73
N MET A 196 -79.14 104.21 21.16
CA MET A 196 -80.27 103.58 21.85
C MET A 196 -80.55 104.26 23.18
N LYS A 197 -79.54 104.68 23.96
CA LYS A 197 -79.80 105.48 25.17
C LYS A 197 -80.49 106.79 24.83
N GLN A 198 -80.08 107.48 23.76
CA GLN A 198 -80.74 108.69 23.29
C GLN A 198 -82.19 108.42 22.85
N MET A 199 -82.42 107.34 22.09
CA MET A 199 -83.75 106.91 21.68
C MET A 199 -84.62 106.53 22.88
N VAL A 200 -84.12 105.73 23.81
CA VAL A 200 -84.82 105.36 25.05
C VAL A 200 -85.12 106.58 25.90
N THR A 201 -84.24 107.57 25.99
CA THR A 201 -84.58 108.82 26.68
C THR A 201 -85.69 109.59 25.97
N ALA A 202 -85.72 109.58 24.64
CA ALA A 202 -86.81 110.17 23.86
C ALA A 202 -88.12 109.37 24.00
N ASP A 203 -88.03 108.04 23.99
CA ASP A 203 -89.15 107.13 24.17
C ASP A 203 -89.68 107.16 25.60
N ILE A 204 -88.87 107.36 26.64
CA ILE A 204 -89.35 107.57 28.02
C ILE A 204 -90.16 108.86 28.10
N VAL A 205 -89.76 109.92 27.39
CA VAL A 205 -90.56 111.15 27.30
C VAL A 205 -91.91 110.86 26.62
N GLU A 206 -91.91 110.05 25.55
CA GLU A 206 -93.13 109.66 24.84
C GLU A 206 -93.98 108.65 25.64
N GLU A 207 -93.39 107.71 26.36
CA GLU A 207 -94.06 106.75 27.22
C GLU A 207 -94.60 107.41 28.48
N GLN A 208 -93.97 108.45 29.04
CA GLN A 208 -94.62 109.26 30.07
C GLN A 208 -95.90 109.89 29.53
N ARG A 209 -95.93 110.25 28.23
CA ARG A 209 -97.14 110.71 27.53
C ARG A 209 -98.18 109.58 27.40
N ILE A 210 -97.79 108.39 26.96
CA ILE A 210 -98.68 107.23 26.73
C ILE A 210 -99.12 106.53 28.03
N HIS A 211 -98.28 106.47 29.06
CA HIS A 211 -98.59 105.84 30.35
C HIS A 211 -99.57 106.68 31.16
N ALA A 212 -99.56 108.01 30.96
CA ALA A 212 -100.68 108.86 31.38
C ALA A 212 -101.99 108.45 30.69
N GLU A 213 -101.95 108.02 29.42
CA GLU A 213 -103.13 107.47 28.72
C GLU A 213 -103.51 106.04 29.19
N LYS A 214 -102.55 105.13 29.42
CA LYS A 214 -102.80 103.72 29.80
C LYS A 214 -103.16 103.47 31.27
N GLN A 215 -102.74 104.33 32.21
CA GLN A 215 -103.26 104.24 33.59
C GLN A 215 -104.79 104.40 33.63
N ALA A 216 -105.37 105.03 32.61
CA ALA A 216 -106.82 105.06 32.43
C ALA A 216 -107.41 103.68 32.07
N ALA A 217 -106.65 102.76 31.46
CA ALA A 217 -107.14 101.47 30.93
C ALA A 217 -106.90 100.23 31.83
N GLN A 218 -105.72 100.09 32.49
CA GLN A 218 -105.32 98.86 33.22
C GLN A 218 -106.19 98.53 34.45
N LYS A 219 -106.97 99.48 34.98
CA LYS A 219 -107.95 99.19 36.03
C LYS A 219 -109.00 98.12 35.62
N GLN A 220 -109.07 97.71 34.35
CA GLN A 220 -110.09 96.78 33.85
C GLN A 220 -109.76 95.26 33.84
N GLN A 221 -108.51 94.76 33.88
CA GLN A 221 -108.22 93.34 33.49
C GLN A 221 -107.74 92.30 34.54
N ASN A 222 -107.20 92.67 35.72
CA ASN A 222 -106.32 91.79 36.51
C ASN A 222 -106.95 90.63 37.33
N ALA A 223 -108.14 90.14 36.98
CA ALA A 223 -108.94 89.27 37.86
C ALA A 223 -108.90 87.75 37.55
N ALA A 224 -108.13 87.23 36.56
CA ALA A 224 -108.50 85.97 35.89
C ALA A 224 -107.62 84.67 35.99
N MET A 225 -106.34 84.64 36.43
CA MET A 225 -105.36 83.61 35.95
C MET A 225 -104.89 82.44 36.87
N LEU A 226 -105.21 82.34 38.16
CA LEU A 226 -104.42 81.57 39.17
C LEU A 226 -104.47 79.99 39.24
N ALA A 227 -105.01 79.21 38.28
CA ALA A 227 -105.50 77.84 38.58
C ALA A 227 -104.73 76.55 38.10
N ALA A 228 -103.66 76.56 37.28
CA ALA A 228 -103.35 75.42 36.39
C ALA A 228 -102.22 74.38 36.70
N ASN A 229 -101.50 74.36 37.83
CA ASN A 229 -100.07 73.90 37.84
C ASN A 229 -99.61 72.58 38.57
N MET A 230 -100.40 71.51 38.83
CA MET A 230 -100.00 70.44 39.82
C MET A 230 -99.55 69.00 39.39
N ASN A 231 -99.52 68.53 38.13
CA ASN A 231 -99.52 67.06 37.82
C ASN A 231 -98.20 66.26 37.46
N LEU A 232 -96.96 66.75 37.64
CA LEU A 232 -95.78 66.24 36.87
C LEU A 232 -94.72 65.32 37.58
N LYS A 233 -95.01 64.50 38.61
CA LYS A 233 -93.97 63.98 39.55
C LYS A 233 -93.53 62.48 39.58
N ASP A 234 -94.04 61.50 38.80
CA ASP A 234 -93.89 60.06 39.15
C ASP A 234 -92.91 59.09 38.36
N LEU A 235 -92.04 59.51 37.43
CA LEU A 235 -91.41 58.62 36.41
C LEU A 235 -89.91 58.17 36.56
N ARG A 236 -89.31 57.83 37.72
CA ARG A 236 -87.80 57.72 37.81
C ARG A 236 -87.09 56.52 38.48
N LYS A 237 -87.68 55.34 38.74
CA LYS A 237 -87.07 54.32 39.66
C LYS A 237 -86.53 52.95 39.12
N GLU A 238 -86.55 52.56 37.84
CA GLU A 238 -86.40 51.12 37.46
C GLU A 238 -85.07 50.58 36.83
N LEU A 239 -84.03 51.35 36.46
CA LEU A 239 -83.00 50.87 35.49
C LEU A 239 -81.61 50.37 35.99
N LEU A 240 -81.37 49.99 37.25
CA LEU A 240 -80.00 49.87 37.82
C LEU A 240 -79.43 48.45 38.14
N LYS A 241 -79.82 47.33 37.51
CA LYS A 241 -79.47 45.95 38.02
C LYS A 241 -78.76 44.92 37.10
N VAL A 242 -78.24 45.24 35.91
CA VAL A 242 -77.82 44.21 34.92
C VAL A 242 -76.30 43.98 34.74
N GLU A 243 -75.40 44.81 35.27
CA GLU A 243 -73.98 44.82 34.83
C GLU A 243 -72.96 43.91 35.57
N GLU A 244 -73.33 43.07 36.55
CA GLU A 244 -72.34 42.42 37.46
C GLU A 244 -71.81 40.99 37.10
N VAL A 245 -72.10 40.37 35.93
CA VAL A 245 -71.87 38.89 35.75
C VAL A 245 -70.68 38.43 34.85
N GLU A 246 -70.03 39.24 34.02
CA GLU A 246 -69.14 38.69 32.94
C GLU A 246 -67.62 38.60 33.22
N ALA A 247 -67.11 39.00 34.39
CA ALA A 247 -65.66 39.21 34.59
C ALA A 247 -64.81 37.99 35.08
N ALA A 248 -65.37 36.80 35.34
CA ALA A 248 -64.69 35.74 36.13
C ALA A 248 -64.09 34.52 35.39
N LYS A 249 -64.10 34.42 34.05
CA LYS A 249 -63.83 33.14 33.33
C LYS A 249 -62.50 32.95 32.58
N ARG A 250 -61.48 33.81 32.70
CA ARG A 250 -60.29 33.76 31.80
C ARG A 250 -58.89 33.70 32.45
N LYS A 251 -58.73 33.15 33.67
CA LYS A 251 -57.46 33.18 34.42
C LYS A 251 -56.86 31.83 34.89
N LEU A 252 -57.15 30.71 34.22
CA LEU A 252 -56.61 29.35 34.51
C LEU A 252 -55.94 28.76 33.24
N GLN A 253 -54.75 29.23 32.87
CA GLN A 253 -53.44 28.62 33.21
C GLN A 253 -53.23 27.25 32.52
N VAL A 254 -52.55 27.11 31.40
CA VAL A 254 -51.16 27.53 31.03
C VAL A 254 -50.06 26.82 31.84
N ASP A 255 -50.39 26.03 32.87
CA ASP A 255 -49.41 25.30 33.71
C ASP A 255 -49.19 23.81 33.32
N ASP A 256 -49.92 23.26 32.35
CA ASP A 256 -49.85 21.83 32.02
C ASP A 256 -48.88 21.44 30.88
N MET A 257 -48.21 22.40 30.22
CA MET A 257 -47.37 22.14 29.03
C MET A 257 -45.87 21.93 29.30
N GLN A 258 -45.39 21.90 30.55
CA GLN A 258 -43.93 21.85 30.85
C GLN A 258 -43.41 20.56 31.52
N ARG A 259 -44.21 19.48 31.63
CA ARG A 259 -43.82 18.25 32.36
C ARG A 259 -43.40 17.01 31.54
N ILE A 260 -43.52 16.98 30.21
CA ILE A 260 -43.34 15.73 29.44
C ILE A 260 -41.95 15.60 28.73
N VAL A 261 -41.18 16.68 28.61
CA VAL A 261 -39.89 16.67 27.87
C VAL A 261 -38.71 16.09 28.68
N LYS A 262 -38.83 15.95 30.02
CA LYS A 262 -37.75 15.46 30.89
C LYS A 262 -37.68 13.93 31.09
N ALA A 263 -38.52 13.14 30.41
CA ALA A 263 -38.60 11.69 30.61
C ALA A 263 -37.97 10.82 29.49
N ARG A 264 -37.33 11.40 28.47
CA ARG A 264 -36.78 10.65 27.31
C ARG A 264 -35.26 10.51 27.25
N ALA A 265 -34.50 11.00 28.23
CA ALA A 265 -33.03 11.08 28.14
C ALA A 265 -32.24 10.17 29.11
N ALA A 266 -32.89 9.29 29.88
CA ALA A 266 -32.22 8.55 30.97
C ALA A 266 -32.24 7.01 30.86
N LEU A 267 -32.69 6.43 29.73
CA LEU A 267 -32.83 4.97 29.58
C LEU A 267 -31.86 4.30 28.58
N GLU A 268 -31.14 5.05 27.75
CA GLU A 268 -30.26 4.47 26.71
C GLU A 268 -28.82 4.21 27.16
N GLN A 269 -28.40 4.70 28.33
CA GLN A 269 -26.99 4.60 28.78
C GLN A 269 -26.69 3.41 29.71
N LYS A 270 -27.69 2.57 30.07
CA LYS A 270 -27.50 1.42 30.97
C LYS A 270 -27.40 0.06 30.28
N HIS A 271 -27.72 -0.04 28.98
CA HIS A 271 -27.69 -1.29 28.22
C HIS A 271 -26.37 -1.56 27.46
N PHE A 272 -25.38 -0.68 27.62
CA PHE A 272 -24.06 -0.74 26.97
C PHE A 272 -22.99 -1.36 27.88
N ASP A 273 -23.02 -1.10 29.19
CA ASP A 273 -21.95 -1.51 30.12
C ASP A 273 -22.10 -2.96 30.67
N GLU A 274 -23.25 -3.60 30.47
CA GLU A 274 -23.50 -4.99 30.92
C GLU A 274 -22.97 -6.06 29.95
N ARG A 275 -22.56 -5.69 28.73
CA ARG A 275 -22.11 -6.65 27.70
C ARG A 275 -20.60 -6.94 27.68
N GLN A 276 -19.78 -6.27 28.50
CA GLN A 276 -18.32 -6.36 28.38
C GLN A 276 -17.59 -7.02 29.57
N ALA A 277 -18.25 -7.32 30.70
CA ALA A 277 -17.55 -7.79 31.92
C ALA A 277 -17.66 -9.30 32.26
N ILE A 278 -18.45 -10.10 31.54
CA ILE A 278 -18.75 -11.51 31.92
C ILE A 278 -17.99 -12.53 31.04
N ARG A 279 -17.33 -12.07 29.96
CA ARG A 279 -16.65 -12.94 28.98
C ARG A 279 -15.21 -13.37 29.38
N GLU A 280 -14.62 -12.84 30.46
CA GLU A 280 -13.18 -13.03 30.75
C GLU A 280 -12.84 -13.79 32.05
N LYS A 281 -13.79 -14.34 32.81
CA LYS A 281 -13.50 -14.96 34.13
C LYS A 281 -13.77 -16.45 34.32
N LEU A 282 -14.25 -17.19 33.32
CA LEU A 282 -14.62 -18.63 33.48
C LEU A 282 -13.77 -19.60 32.64
N ILE A 283 -12.74 -19.11 31.94
CA ILE A 283 -11.85 -19.90 31.07
C ILE A 283 -10.55 -20.32 31.78
N ALA A 284 -10.27 -19.88 33.00
CA ALA A 284 -8.93 -20.03 33.61
C ALA A 284 -8.73 -21.14 34.67
N ASP A 285 -9.78 -21.72 35.28
CA ASP A 285 -9.61 -22.42 36.58
C ASP A 285 -9.97 -23.92 36.67
N ALA A 286 -10.45 -24.61 35.62
CA ALA A 286 -11.04 -25.96 35.81
C ALA A 286 -10.36 -27.17 35.15
N THR A 287 -9.29 -26.99 34.35
CA THR A 287 -8.70 -28.11 33.57
C THR A 287 -7.25 -28.42 33.91
N ARG A 288 -6.73 -27.90 35.04
CA ARG A 288 -5.35 -28.11 35.51
C ARG A 288 -5.16 -29.35 36.41
N ASP A 289 -6.22 -30.09 36.78
CA ASP A 289 -6.15 -31.26 37.68
C ASP A 289 -6.43 -32.60 36.97
N LEU A 290 -5.46 -33.05 36.15
CA LEU A 290 -5.46 -34.35 35.47
C LEU A 290 -4.48 -35.38 36.08
N GLU A 291 -3.56 -35.06 37.00
CA GLU A 291 -2.28 -35.82 37.00
C GLU A 291 -1.88 -36.65 38.25
N ALA A 292 -2.76 -36.98 39.21
CA ALA A 292 -2.25 -37.51 40.49
C ALA A 292 -2.48 -38.98 40.91
N ARG A 293 -3.33 -39.86 40.30
CA ARG A 293 -3.68 -41.15 41.00
C ARG A 293 -4.06 -42.38 40.16
N HIS A 294 -3.13 -42.99 39.40
CA HIS A 294 -3.34 -44.38 38.90
C HIS A 294 -2.06 -45.24 38.80
N THR A 295 -1.19 -45.14 39.80
CA THR A 295 -0.09 -46.08 40.07
C THR A 295 -0.55 -47.21 40.99
N LYS A 296 -0.65 -48.44 40.47
CA LYS A 296 -0.63 -49.71 41.24
C LYS A 296 -0.43 -50.90 40.29
N GLU A 297 0.83 -51.20 40.04
CA GLU A 297 1.29 -52.18 39.05
C GLU A 297 1.81 -53.49 39.65
N GLU A 298 2.00 -53.66 40.97
CA GLU A 298 2.84 -54.76 41.44
C GLU A 298 2.17 -55.65 42.46
N ASN A 299 1.87 -56.92 42.14
CA ASN A 299 2.06 -58.05 43.06
C ASN A 299 1.81 -59.45 42.41
N ILE A 300 2.90 -60.17 42.11
CA ILE A 300 3.19 -61.57 42.52
C ILE A 300 2.45 -62.74 41.78
N LEU A 301 3.16 -63.38 40.84
CA LEU A 301 2.81 -64.65 40.16
C LEU A 301 3.91 -65.71 40.42
N GLU A 302 4.01 -66.09 41.70
CA GLU A 302 5.06 -66.87 42.40
C GLU A 302 4.79 -68.40 42.40
N LYS A 303 4.64 -69.07 41.23
CA LYS A 303 4.13 -70.48 41.18
C LYS A 303 4.97 -71.55 40.45
N HIS A 304 6.24 -71.31 40.09
CA HIS A 304 7.00 -72.16 39.15
C HIS A 304 8.12 -73.09 39.72
N ARG A 305 8.05 -73.57 40.98
CA ARG A 305 9.24 -74.09 41.69
C ARG A 305 9.52 -75.61 41.85
N GLU A 306 8.68 -76.63 41.56
CA GLU A 306 8.86 -77.94 42.26
C GLU A 306 8.94 -79.32 41.49
N GLU A 307 9.01 -79.44 40.15
CA GLU A 307 8.75 -80.75 39.46
C GLU A 307 9.92 -81.68 38.99
N THR A 308 11.23 -81.38 39.13
CA THR A 308 12.28 -82.02 38.28
C THR A 308 13.11 -83.23 38.79
N GLU A 309 13.03 -83.73 40.03
CA GLU A 309 14.15 -84.54 40.61
C GLU A 309 14.07 -86.09 40.57
N GLN A 310 12.99 -86.76 40.11
CA GLN A 310 12.78 -88.21 40.42
C GLN A 310 13.31 -89.31 39.43
N LYS A 311 14.05 -89.03 38.35
CA LYS A 311 14.23 -90.00 37.21
C LYS A 311 15.51 -90.90 37.11
N TYR A 312 16.46 -90.95 38.06
CA TYR A 312 17.85 -91.41 37.76
C TYR A 312 18.29 -92.87 38.10
N GLN A 313 17.55 -93.73 38.81
CA GLN A 313 18.18 -94.86 39.56
C GLN A 313 18.21 -96.32 38.97
N ASP A 314 17.62 -96.69 37.83
CA ASP A 314 17.30 -98.14 37.56
C ASP A 314 18.24 -99.02 36.66
N GLU A 315 19.35 -98.57 36.05
CA GLU A 315 19.94 -99.25 34.84
C GLU A 315 21.10 -100.29 35.00
N MET A 316 21.70 -100.51 36.17
CA MET A 316 23.07 -101.09 36.26
C MET A 316 23.27 -102.64 36.25
N ALA A 317 22.24 -103.48 36.34
CA ALA A 317 22.43 -104.87 36.81
C ALA A 317 22.83 -105.95 35.76
N ARG A 318 22.63 -105.76 34.45
CA ARG A 318 22.46 -106.89 33.49
C ARG A 318 23.73 -107.49 32.83
N ARG A 319 24.95 -107.04 33.16
CA ARG A 319 26.14 -107.17 32.28
C ARG A 319 27.11 -108.37 32.45
N ARG A 320 27.00 -109.25 33.45
CA ARG A 320 28.16 -110.08 33.87
C ARG A 320 28.37 -111.46 33.20
N MET A 321 27.33 -112.14 32.69
CA MET A 321 27.42 -113.57 32.32
C MET A 321 28.05 -113.89 30.95
N GLN A 322 28.08 -112.97 29.99
CA GLN A 322 28.54 -113.24 28.61
C GLN A 322 30.08 -113.43 28.46
N LYS A 323 30.85 -113.42 29.55
CA LYS A 323 32.31 -113.20 29.52
C LYS A 323 33.17 -114.43 29.16
N ALA A 324 32.89 -115.60 29.72
CA ALA A 324 33.88 -116.69 29.78
C ALA A 324 34.07 -117.50 28.46
N LYS A 325 33.03 -117.68 27.66
CA LYS A 325 33.13 -118.43 26.39
C LYS A 325 33.87 -117.66 25.27
N GLY A 326 34.06 -116.36 25.44
CA GLY A 326 34.90 -115.58 24.54
C GLY A 326 36.38 -115.94 24.64
N ASP A 327 36.87 -116.36 25.81
CA ASP A 327 38.31 -116.30 26.14
C ASP A 327 39.20 -117.27 25.34
N HIS A 328 38.68 -118.41 24.86
CA HIS A 328 39.50 -119.41 24.15
C HIS A 328 39.58 -119.17 22.63
N ALA A 329 38.48 -118.76 21.98
CA ALA A 329 38.49 -118.31 20.59
C ALA A 329 39.35 -117.05 20.41
N ILE A 330 39.50 -116.27 21.48
CA ILE A 330 40.38 -115.11 21.55
C ILE A 330 41.86 -115.52 21.38
N ASP A 331 42.32 -116.66 21.86
CA ASP A 331 43.77 -116.92 21.96
C ASP A 331 44.43 -117.38 20.64
N MET A 332 43.74 -118.19 19.84
CA MET A 332 44.22 -118.57 18.49
C MET A 332 44.06 -117.40 17.51
N SER A 333 42.99 -116.63 17.65
CA SER A 333 42.83 -115.35 16.96
C SER A 333 43.97 -114.38 17.33
N ARG A 334 44.39 -114.33 18.60
CA ARG A 334 45.47 -113.46 19.08
C ARG A 334 46.80 -113.72 18.39
N LYS A 335 47.20 -114.98 18.17
CA LYS A 335 48.50 -115.28 17.53
C LYS A 335 48.55 -114.83 16.06
N MET A 336 47.51 -115.12 15.30
CA MET A 336 47.36 -114.66 13.91
C MET A 336 47.25 -113.13 13.85
N GLN A 337 46.48 -112.54 14.78
CA GLN A 337 46.38 -111.09 14.93
C GLN A 337 47.74 -110.48 15.22
N ILE A 338 48.57 -111.03 16.11
CA ILE A 338 49.89 -110.48 16.45
C ILE A 338 50.79 -110.39 15.21
N HIS A 339 50.78 -111.39 14.34
CA HIS A 339 51.58 -111.37 13.10
C HIS A 339 51.09 -110.29 12.13
N LEU A 340 49.79 -110.29 11.83
CA LEU A 340 49.17 -109.26 11.00
C LEU A 340 49.32 -107.86 11.61
N ARG A 341 49.38 -107.74 12.95
CA ARG A 341 49.62 -106.49 13.67
C ARG A 341 51.05 -106.01 13.52
N LYS A 342 52.03 -106.90 13.45
CA LYS A 342 53.44 -106.55 13.19
C LYS A 342 53.64 -106.05 11.76
N GLU A 343 53.10 -106.76 10.77
CA GLU A 343 53.17 -106.31 9.37
C GLU A 343 52.40 -105.02 9.16
N ARG A 344 51.19 -104.89 9.72
CA ARG A 344 50.46 -103.62 9.73
C ARG A 344 51.27 -102.52 10.40
N ALA A 345 51.85 -102.77 11.58
CA ALA A 345 52.64 -101.76 12.29
C ALA A 345 53.87 -101.29 11.50
N GLU A 346 54.53 -102.15 10.72
CA GLU A 346 55.63 -101.74 9.83
C GLU A 346 55.12 -100.95 8.63
N THR A 347 54.04 -101.39 7.97
CA THR A 347 53.43 -100.62 6.88
C THR A 347 52.88 -99.27 7.35
N GLU A 348 52.27 -99.23 8.55
CA GLU A 348 51.76 -98.03 9.21
C GLU A 348 52.91 -97.11 9.61
N LYS A 349 54.06 -97.64 10.07
CA LYS A 349 55.26 -96.83 10.33
C LYS A 349 55.79 -96.18 9.06
N ILE A 350 55.90 -96.93 7.96
CA ILE A 350 56.39 -96.40 6.68
C ILE A 350 55.40 -95.36 6.13
N GLN A 351 54.11 -95.65 6.16
CA GLN A 351 53.06 -94.71 5.76
C GLN A 351 53.02 -93.47 6.67
N ALA A 352 53.17 -93.63 7.98
CA ALA A 352 53.22 -92.53 8.94
C ALA A 352 54.47 -91.66 8.73
N ALA A 353 55.62 -92.25 8.39
CA ALA A 353 56.83 -91.50 8.06
C ALA A 353 56.67 -90.69 6.76
N MET A 354 56.10 -91.30 5.71
CA MET A 354 55.79 -90.58 4.46
C MET A 354 54.76 -89.46 4.68
N LEU A 355 53.71 -89.74 5.46
CA LEU A 355 52.72 -88.73 5.85
C LEU A 355 53.35 -87.62 6.69
N ALA A 356 54.24 -87.93 7.62
CA ALA A 356 54.92 -86.94 8.45
C ALA A 356 55.79 -85.99 7.62
N GLU A 357 56.56 -86.50 6.65
CA GLU A 357 57.32 -85.66 5.72
C GLU A 357 56.42 -84.85 4.78
N HIS A 358 55.32 -85.45 4.29
CA HIS A 358 54.31 -84.73 3.51
C HIS A 358 53.67 -83.59 4.33
N TRP A 359 53.29 -83.84 5.60
CA TRP A 359 52.71 -82.83 6.49
C TRP A 359 53.72 -81.76 6.90
N LYS A 360 54.99 -82.11 7.09
CA LYS A 360 56.05 -81.14 7.36
C LYS A 360 56.25 -80.20 6.18
N THR A 361 56.27 -80.74 4.96
CA THR A 361 56.37 -79.96 3.72
C THR A 361 55.12 -79.08 3.55
N ARG A 362 53.92 -79.66 3.74
CA ARG A 362 52.66 -78.95 3.62
C ARG A 362 52.49 -77.85 4.67
N ASN A 363 52.90 -78.09 5.91
CA ASN A 363 52.88 -77.07 6.95
C ASN A 363 53.87 -75.94 6.66
N ALA A 364 55.05 -76.25 6.10
CA ALA A 364 55.99 -75.21 5.67
C ALA A 364 55.42 -74.36 4.52
N GLU A 365 54.70 -74.98 3.56
CA GLU A 365 53.96 -74.25 2.52
C GLU A 365 52.86 -73.37 3.10
N ILE A 366 52.03 -73.90 4.01
CA ILE A 366 50.95 -73.16 4.68
C ILE A 366 51.51 -71.98 5.47
N GLU A 367 52.64 -72.15 6.17
CA GLU A 367 53.28 -71.08 6.92
C GLU A 367 53.82 -69.99 5.99
N GLN A 368 54.43 -70.36 4.85
CA GLN A 368 54.86 -69.40 3.84
C GLN A 368 53.69 -68.66 3.19
N GLU A 369 52.60 -69.38 2.91
CA GLU A 369 51.38 -68.80 2.35
C GLU A 369 50.73 -67.83 3.35
N SER A 370 50.64 -68.21 4.63
CA SER A 370 50.14 -67.34 5.70
C SER A 370 51.01 -66.09 5.91
N GLN A 371 52.34 -66.23 5.85
CA GLN A 371 53.26 -65.09 5.94
C GLN A 371 53.11 -64.13 4.75
N LYS A 372 52.92 -64.66 3.54
CA LYS A 372 52.65 -63.84 2.35
C LYS A 372 51.30 -63.15 2.45
N GLU A 373 50.24 -63.84 2.87
CA GLU A 373 48.92 -63.23 3.08
C GLU A 373 48.96 -62.13 4.15
N ALA A 374 49.72 -62.34 5.23
CA ALA A 374 49.92 -61.34 6.27
C ALA A 374 50.68 -60.11 5.74
N GLN A 375 51.72 -60.30 4.93
CA GLN A 375 52.44 -59.22 4.25
C GLN A 375 51.54 -58.46 3.27
N ASP A 376 50.82 -59.17 2.40
CA ASP A 376 49.89 -58.58 1.44
C ASP A 376 48.78 -57.79 2.15
N SER A 377 48.27 -58.30 3.29
CA SER A 377 47.30 -57.59 4.12
C SER A 377 47.88 -56.33 4.74
N TRP A 378 49.13 -56.40 5.22
CA TRP A 378 49.83 -55.25 5.78
C TRP A 378 50.08 -54.17 4.72
N ASP A 379 50.56 -54.55 3.53
CA ASP A 379 50.80 -53.64 2.40
C ASP A 379 49.49 -52.97 1.95
N LYS A 380 48.41 -53.74 1.78
CA LYS A 380 47.08 -53.19 1.45
C LYS A 380 46.59 -52.21 2.52
N ASN A 381 46.72 -52.55 3.79
CA ASN A 381 46.33 -51.65 4.88
C ASN A 381 47.19 -50.37 4.89
N TRP A 382 48.47 -50.48 4.58
CA TRP A 382 49.35 -49.34 4.47
C TRP A 382 48.95 -48.42 3.30
N GLU A 383 48.65 -48.98 2.13
CA GLU A 383 48.14 -48.23 0.98
C GLU A 383 46.82 -47.52 1.28
N ILE A 384 45.88 -48.22 1.93
CA ILE A 384 44.61 -47.64 2.38
C ILE A 384 44.86 -46.48 3.32
N ARG A 385 45.74 -46.64 4.32
CA ARG A 385 46.08 -45.57 5.26
C ARG A 385 46.66 -44.36 4.55
N ARG A 386 47.60 -44.55 3.61
CA ARG A 386 48.18 -43.47 2.82
C ARG A 386 47.12 -42.75 1.98
N SER A 387 46.19 -43.49 1.37
CA SER A 387 45.09 -42.93 0.59
C SER A 387 44.13 -42.11 1.48
N GLN A 388 43.77 -42.63 2.65
CA GLN A 388 42.96 -41.91 3.63
C GLN A 388 43.63 -40.64 4.15
N GLU A 389 44.94 -40.69 4.43
CA GLU A 389 45.71 -39.50 4.82
C GLU A 389 45.71 -38.44 3.70
N ALA A 390 45.88 -38.84 2.44
CA ALA A 390 45.77 -37.93 1.30
C ALA A 390 44.37 -37.30 1.18
N GLN A 391 43.30 -38.10 1.33
CA GLN A 391 41.91 -37.61 1.31
C GLN A 391 41.63 -36.63 2.47
N VAL A 392 42.16 -36.89 3.67
CA VAL A 392 42.03 -35.99 4.82
C VAL A 392 42.72 -34.65 4.53
N GLN A 393 43.92 -34.67 3.93
CA GLN A 393 44.62 -33.44 3.56
C GLN A 393 43.85 -32.67 2.48
N GLU A 394 43.40 -33.34 1.42
CA GLU A 394 42.59 -32.71 0.37
C GLU A 394 41.32 -32.07 0.93
N ASN A 395 40.61 -32.77 1.83
CA ASN A 395 39.44 -32.22 2.50
C ASN A 395 39.76 -31.03 3.41
N ARG A 396 40.93 -31.02 4.07
CA ARG A 396 41.40 -29.85 4.83
C ARG A 396 41.66 -28.66 3.92
N TYR A 397 42.31 -28.86 2.78
CA TYR A 397 42.53 -27.82 1.77
C TYR A 397 41.20 -27.28 1.24
N LYS A 398 40.27 -28.15 0.82
CA LYS A 398 38.94 -27.74 0.35
C LYS A 398 38.17 -26.93 1.40
N LYS A 399 38.20 -27.33 2.67
CA LYS A 399 37.56 -26.57 3.77
C LYS A 399 38.26 -25.23 4.03
N ALA A 400 39.58 -25.16 3.90
CA ALA A 400 40.31 -23.91 4.04
C ALA A 400 40.00 -22.95 2.88
N GLU A 401 39.98 -23.46 1.65
CA GLU A 401 39.62 -22.71 0.44
C GLU A 401 38.17 -22.22 0.49
N ALA A 402 37.22 -23.07 0.91
CA ALA A 402 35.83 -22.66 1.09
C ALA A 402 35.70 -21.50 2.08
N ARG A 403 36.39 -21.57 3.24
CA ARG A 403 36.42 -20.47 4.21
C ARG A 403 37.06 -19.20 3.65
N ALA A 404 38.14 -19.32 2.89
CA ALA A 404 38.79 -18.18 2.25
C ALA A 404 37.85 -17.52 1.22
N ASN A 405 37.13 -18.32 0.43
CA ASN A 405 36.15 -17.85 -0.53
C ASN A 405 34.94 -17.19 0.15
N ASP A 406 34.47 -17.73 1.28
CA ASP A 406 33.39 -17.12 2.06
C ASP A 406 33.81 -15.77 2.64
N LEU A 407 35.02 -15.66 3.19
CA LEU A 407 35.58 -14.39 3.65
C LEU A 407 35.71 -13.37 2.52
N LEU A 408 36.18 -13.81 1.34
CA LEU A 408 36.28 -12.94 0.16
C LEU A 408 34.89 -12.47 -0.32
N ARG A 409 33.87 -13.34 -0.28
CA ARG A 409 32.49 -12.98 -0.59
C ARG A 409 31.92 -11.97 0.40
N ASP A 410 32.22 -12.12 1.68
CA ASP A 410 31.81 -11.19 2.73
C ASP A 410 32.47 -9.81 2.52
N GLU A 411 33.76 -9.78 2.18
CA GLU A 411 34.47 -8.55 1.84
C GLU A 411 33.88 -7.88 0.59
N GLN A 412 33.61 -8.64 -0.47
CA GLN A 412 32.96 -8.13 -1.68
C GLN A 412 31.56 -7.58 -1.38
N THR A 413 30.77 -8.27 -0.56
CA THR A 413 29.44 -7.83 -0.16
C THR A 413 29.52 -6.52 0.62
N LYS A 414 30.46 -6.40 1.57
CA LYS A 414 30.70 -5.15 2.30
C LYS A 414 31.13 -4.02 1.37
N ALA A 415 32.01 -4.30 0.41
CA ALA A 415 32.44 -3.29 -0.57
C ALA A 415 31.26 -2.79 -1.42
N VAL A 416 30.38 -3.68 -1.90
CA VAL A 416 29.16 -3.30 -2.63
C VAL A 416 28.22 -2.46 -1.75
N MET A 417 28.02 -2.84 -0.49
CA MET A 417 27.21 -2.05 0.45
C MET A 417 27.79 -0.65 0.69
N MET A 418 29.12 -0.52 0.80
CA MET A 418 29.78 0.78 0.94
C MET A 418 29.62 1.64 -0.31
N GLU A 419 29.78 1.05 -1.50
CA GLU A 419 29.58 1.76 -2.77
C GLU A 419 28.12 2.25 -2.91
N ASP A 420 27.15 1.42 -2.56
CA ASP A 420 25.73 1.79 -2.57
C ASP A 420 25.42 2.92 -1.56
N ASP A 421 26.06 2.91 -0.39
CA ASP A 421 25.94 3.98 0.60
C ASP A 421 26.54 5.31 0.13
N GLU A 422 27.68 5.27 -0.56
CA GLU A 422 28.27 6.46 -1.20
C GLU A 422 27.39 6.98 -2.33
N ARG A 423 26.88 6.09 -3.20
CA ARG A 423 25.92 6.43 -4.26
C ARG A 423 24.66 7.08 -3.66
N PHE A 424 24.16 6.58 -2.53
CA PHE A 424 23.03 7.16 -1.82
C PHE A 424 23.33 8.56 -1.29
N LYS A 425 24.47 8.74 -0.62
CA LYS A 425 24.87 10.06 -0.11
C LYS A 425 25.02 11.08 -1.22
N ASN A 426 25.66 10.71 -2.34
CA ASN A 426 25.81 11.57 -3.50
C ASN A 426 24.45 11.94 -4.11
N PHE A 427 23.56 10.96 -4.26
CA PHE A 427 22.21 11.20 -4.77
C PHE A 427 21.40 12.12 -3.84
N ALA A 428 21.43 11.86 -2.53
CA ALA A 428 20.75 12.67 -1.53
C ALA A 428 21.29 14.11 -1.53
N GLN A 429 22.60 14.29 -1.68
CA GLN A 429 23.24 15.60 -1.77
C GLN A 429 22.75 16.40 -2.99
N ILE A 430 22.68 15.76 -4.16
CA ILE A 430 22.14 16.39 -5.39
C ILE A 430 20.68 16.82 -5.19
N GLU A 431 19.87 16.00 -4.53
CA GLU A 431 18.47 16.35 -4.26
C GLU A 431 18.34 17.46 -3.20
N ILE A 432 19.20 17.48 -2.17
CA ILE A 432 19.29 18.58 -1.20
C ILE A 432 19.56 19.90 -1.94
N GLU A 433 20.57 19.91 -2.81
CA GLU A 433 20.94 21.09 -3.60
C GLU A 433 19.79 21.53 -4.53
N ARG A 434 19.12 20.57 -5.18
CA ARG A 434 17.95 20.84 -6.02
C ARG A 434 16.82 21.51 -5.23
N PHE A 435 16.55 21.05 -4.01
CA PHE A 435 15.50 21.62 -3.17
C PHE A 435 15.90 22.97 -2.59
N ALA A 436 17.18 23.16 -2.23
CA ALA A 436 17.72 24.45 -1.82
C ALA A 436 17.60 25.49 -2.93
N LEU A 437 17.92 25.13 -4.19
CA LEU A 437 17.77 26.00 -5.36
C LEU A 437 16.31 26.44 -5.59
N LYS A 438 15.34 25.61 -5.21
CA LYS A 438 13.91 25.93 -5.27
C LYS A 438 13.44 26.77 -4.07
N GLY A 439 14.32 27.13 -3.14
CA GLY A 439 13.98 27.87 -1.92
C GLY A 439 13.22 27.05 -0.88
N LYS A 440 13.21 25.70 -1.01
CA LYS A 440 12.53 24.81 -0.06
C LYS A 440 13.45 24.47 1.12
N ARG A 441 12.87 24.17 2.28
CA ARG A 441 13.63 23.78 3.47
C ARG A 441 14.27 22.40 3.30
N THR A 442 15.58 22.28 3.46
CA THR A 442 16.32 21.02 3.20
C THR A 442 16.55 20.14 4.43
N PHE A 443 16.25 20.63 5.63
CA PHE A 443 16.56 19.95 6.90
C PHE A 443 16.12 18.47 6.96
N LEU A 444 14.96 18.14 6.41
CA LEU A 444 14.42 16.77 6.40
C LEU A 444 15.22 15.84 5.48
N LEU A 445 15.74 16.38 4.37
CA LEU A 445 16.57 15.65 3.42
C LEU A 445 17.98 15.44 3.97
N GLU A 446 18.55 16.45 4.63
CA GLU A 446 19.83 16.33 5.34
C GLU A 446 19.75 15.26 6.44
N ARG A 447 18.66 15.25 7.20
CA ARG A 447 18.38 14.19 8.18
C ARG A 447 18.27 12.81 7.52
N ALA A 448 17.68 12.72 6.33
CA ALA A 448 17.58 11.45 5.61
C ALA A 448 18.93 10.94 5.09
N ARG A 449 19.81 11.84 4.66
CA ARG A 449 21.18 11.52 4.24
C ARG A 449 22.00 10.94 5.40
N ASP A 450 21.87 11.54 6.58
CA ASP A 450 22.70 11.22 7.76
C ASP A 450 22.10 10.11 8.64
N ALA A 451 20.88 9.64 8.32
CA ALA A 451 20.25 8.53 9.02
C ALA A 451 21.05 7.24 8.80
N LYS A 452 21.65 6.71 9.89
CA LYS A 452 22.18 5.34 9.90
C LYS A 452 21.02 4.36 9.74
N ASP A 453 21.23 3.31 8.94
CA ASP A 453 20.28 2.25 8.58
C ASP A 453 19.03 2.24 9.48
N ILE A 454 17.96 2.84 8.97
CA ILE A 454 16.63 2.59 9.53
C ILE A 454 16.32 1.17 9.08
N GLN A 455 16.80 0.19 9.84
CA GLN A 455 16.14 -1.10 9.85
C GLN A 455 14.71 -0.77 10.25
N LEU A 456 13.82 -0.69 9.25
CA LEU A 456 12.41 -0.91 9.44
C LEU A 456 12.37 -2.30 10.04
N LEU A 457 12.41 -2.36 11.37
CA LEU A 457 12.27 -3.56 12.16
C LEU A 457 10.96 -4.17 11.67
N ALA A 458 11.07 -5.12 10.75
CA ALA A 458 10.03 -6.11 10.55
C ALA A 458 9.86 -6.67 11.96
N GLY A 459 8.77 -6.25 12.61
CA GLY A 459 8.42 -6.73 13.93
C GLY A 459 8.59 -8.22 13.87
N LYS A 460 9.56 -8.74 14.64
CA LYS A 460 9.62 -10.17 14.92
C LYS A 460 8.28 -10.46 15.60
N ASN A 461 7.29 -10.83 14.80
CA ASN A 461 6.06 -11.44 15.26
C ASN A 461 6.52 -12.70 15.97
N LYS A 462 6.66 -12.57 17.29
CA LYS A 462 6.74 -13.70 18.21
C LYS A 462 5.37 -14.32 18.34
#